data_AF-A0A3B0Z7V7-F1
#
_entry.id   AF-A0A3B0Z7V7-F1
#
_cell.length_a   1.000
_cell.length_b   1.000
_cell.length_c   1.000
_cell.angle_alpha   90.00
_cell.angle_beta   90.00
_cell.angle_gamma   90.00
#
_symmetry.space_group_name_H-M   'P 1'
#
loop_
_entity.id
_entity.type
_entity.pdbx_description
1 polymer ?
#
loop_
_entity_poly.entity_id
_entity_poly.type
_entity_poly.pdbx_seq_one_letter_code
_entity_poly.pdbx_strand_id
1 'polypeptide(L)' 'DQGQSLNLYIAEASGPKLDAIYRLAWLRGLKTTYYLRTLGATHVEKTSVPDSETETSQDNAPKVCSILDPDCEACQ' A
#
# COMPACT_ATOMS: atom_id res chain seq x y z
N ASP A 1 26.06 12.54 -3.30
CA ASP A 1 25.54 13.63 -4.15
C ASP A 1 24.21 13.28 -4.83
N GLN A 2 23.77 12.02 -4.81
CA GLN A 2 22.55 11.56 -5.49
C GLN A 2 21.23 12.06 -4.88
N GLY A 3 20.14 11.90 -5.64
CA GLY A 3 18.74 12.14 -5.24
C GLY A 3 17.96 10.82 -5.11
N GLN A 4 16.76 10.91 -4.52
CA GLN A 4 15.89 9.75 -4.27
C GLN A 4 14.52 9.96 -4.93
N SER A 5 13.96 8.91 -5.53
CA SER A 5 12.62 8.93 -6.12
C SER A 5 11.53 9.00 -5.03
N LEU A 6 11.18 10.23 -4.62
CA LEU A 6 10.14 10.47 -3.62
C LEU A 6 8.75 10.54 -4.28
N ASN A 7 7.83 9.68 -3.86
CA ASN A 7 6.42 9.76 -4.25
C ASN A 7 5.64 10.66 -3.28
N LEU A 8 4.78 11.52 -3.83
CA LEU A 8 3.89 12.41 -3.08
C LEU A 8 2.48 11.82 -3.05
N TYR A 9 1.87 11.85 -1.87
CA TYR A 9 0.50 11.38 -1.66
C TYR A 9 -0.36 12.52 -1.14
N ILE A 10 -1.45 12.82 -1.83
CA ILE A 10 -2.38 13.90 -1.44
C ILE A 10 -3.80 13.36 -1.53
N ALA A 11 -4.62 13.55 -0.50
CA ALA A 11 -6.00 13.07 -0.53
C ALA A 11 -6.77 13.60 -1.75
N GLU A 12 -6.79 14.92 -1.95
CA GLU A 12 -7.48 15.57 -3.07
C GLU A 12 -6.53 16.50 -3.83
N ALA A 13 -6.54 16.41 -5.15
CA ALA A 13 -5.77 17.28 -6.03
C ALA A 13 -6.44 18.65 -6.12
N SER A 14 -5.76 19.69 -5.65
CA SER A 14 -6.20 21.08 -5.79
C SER A 14 -5.01 21.94 -6.23
N GLY A 15 -5.20 22.81 -7.22
CA GLY A 15 -4.14 23.63 -7.81
C GLY A 15 -3.31 24.40 -6.76
N PRO A 16 -3.94 25.20 -5.87
CA PRO A 16 -3.22 25.91 -4.81
C PRO A 16 -2.46 25.00 -3.85
N LYS A 17 -3.01 23.81 -3.56
CA LYS A 17 -2.37 22.83 -2.66
C LYS A 17 -1.13 22.21 -3.29
N LEU A 18 -1.18 21.93 -4.59
CA LEU A 18 -0.03 21.47 -5.36
C LEU A 18 1.07 22.53 -5.41
N ASP A 19 0.73 23.80 -5.68
CA ASP A 19 1.69 24.90 -5.69
C ASP A 19 2.43 25.01 -4.34
N ALA A 20 1.69 24.99 -3.24
CA ALA A 20 2.26 25.06 -1.89
C ALA A 20 3.22 23.89 -1.60
N ILE A 21 2.86 22.66 -1.98
CA ILE A 21 3.68 21.46 -1.75
C ILE A 21 4.96 21.50 -2.57
N TYR A 22 4.90 21.84 -3.86
CA TYR A 22 6.09 21.91 -4.69
C TYR A 22 7.02 23.05 -4.29
N ARG A 23 6.47 24.21 -3.89
CA ARG A 23 7.26 25.31 -3.33
C ARG A 23 7.94 24.91 -2.03
N LEU A 24 7.21 24.22 -1.14
CA LEU A 24 7.78 23.71 0.10
C LEU A 24 8.90 22.70 -0.17
N ALA A 25 8.72 21.79 -1.12
CA ALA A 25 9.77 20.84 -1.52
C ALA A 25 11.04 21.57 -1.99
N TRP A 26 10.89 22.59 -2.83
CA TRP A 26 12.00 23.42 -3.30
C TRP A 26 12.71 24.15 -2.16
N LEU A 27 11.95 24.83 -1.28
CA LEU A 27 12.50 25.54 -0.12
C LEU A 27 13.26 24.62 0.84
N ARG A 28 12.90 23.33 0.90
CA ARG A 28 13.57 22.31 1.71
C ARG A 28 14.72 21.61 0.99
N GLY A 29 15.03 21.99 -0.24
CA GLY A 29 16.15 21.44 -0.99
C GLY A 29 15.93 20.00 -1.47
N LEU A 30 14.67 19.58 -1.63
CA LEU A 30 14.36 18.28 -2.25
C LEU A 30 14.82 18.28 -3.70
N LYS A 31 15.67 17.31 -4.04
CA LYS A 31 16.26 17.20 -5.38
C LYS A 31 15.28 16.67 -6.43
N THR A 32 14.41 15.73 -6.03
CA THR A 32 13.55 14.99 -6.95
C THR A 32 12.21 14.66 -6.30
N THR A 33 11.15 14.75 -7.10
CA THR A 33 9.83 14.21 -6.82
C THR A 33 9.46 13.32 -8.00
N TYR A 34 8.92 12.13 -7.75
CA TYR A 34 8.70 11.13 -8.77
C TYR A 34 7.24 11.09 -9.22
N TYR A 35 6.35 10.39 -8.49
CA TYR A 35 4.92 10.39 -8.77
C TYR A 35 4.13 11.19 -7.75
N LEU A 36 3.07 11.85 -8.24
CA LEU A 36 1.96 12.32 -7.41
C LEU A 36 0.84 11.28 -7.47
N ARG A 37 0.36 10.85 -6.30
CA ARG A 37 -0.77 9.96 -6.15
C ARG A 37 -1.86 10.68 -5.37
N THR A 38 -3.05 10.73 -5.97
CA THR A 38 -4.23 11.31 -5.32
C THR A 38 -5.36 10.32 -5.21
N LEU A 39 -6.20 10.49 -4.19
CA LEU A 39 -7.46 9.77 -4.14
C LEU A 39 -8.44 10.45 -5.09
N GLY A 40 -9.30 9.67 -5.73
CA GLY A 40 -10.42 10.22 -6.50
C GLY A 40 -11.41 10.92 -5.57
N ALA A 41 -12.10 11.94 -6.07
CA ALA A 41 -13.10 12.68 -5.28
C ALA A 41 -14.23 11.77 -4.76
N THR A 42 -14.51 10.67 -5.47
CA THR A 42 -15.41 9.60 -5.02
C THR A 42 -14.58 8.44 -4.47
N HIS A 43 -14.59 8.28 -3.15
CA HIS A 43 -14.05 7.08 -2.52
C HIS A 43 -15.06 5.95 -2.76
N VAL A 44 -14.66 4.90 -3.46
CA VAL A 44 -15.41 3.64 -3.43
C VAL A 44 -15.18 3.06 -2.04
N GLU A 45 -16.15 3.25 -1.15
CA GLU A 45 -16.17 2.61 0.16
C GLU A 45 -16.13 1.09 -0.09
N LYS A 46 -14.97 0.48 0.15
CA LYS A 46 -14.86 -0.97 0.18
C LYS A 46 -15.76 -1.42 1.32
N THR A 47 -16.89 -2.02 0.97
CA THR A 47 -17.74 -2.75 1.92
C THR A 47 -16.88 -3.87 2.47
N SER A 48 -16.25 -3.63 3.63
CA SER A 48 -15.76 -4.72 4.44
C SER A 48 -17.02 -5.37 4.98
N VAL A 49 -17.40 -6.49 4.36
CA VAL A 49 -18.31 -7.42 5.02
C VAL A 49 -17.64 -7.71 6.36
N PRO A 50 -18.28 -7.41 7.51
CA PRO A 50 -17.74 -7.89 8.77
C PRO A 50 -17.79 -9.41 8.68
N ASP A 51 -16.62 -10.05 8.55
CA ASP A 51 -16.46 -11.47 8.81
C ASP A 51 -16.78 -11.70 10.29
N SER A 52 -18.08 -11.79 10.60
CA SER A 52 -18.53 -12.62 11.69
C SER A 52 -18.10 -14.03 11.34
N GLU A 53 -16.99 -14.46 11.94
CA GLU A 53 -16.71 -15.84 12.34
C GLU A 53 -17.55 -16.87 11.59
N THR A 54 -17.15 -17.22 10.37
CA THR A 54 -17.46 -18.54 9.85
C THR A 54 -16.30 -19.03 9.01
N GLU A 55 -15.92 -20.24 9.34
CA GLU A 55 -14.71 -20.94 8.95
C GLU A 55 -14.53 -21.07 7.44
N THR A 56 -13.28 -21.34 7.04
CA THR A 56 -12.84 -21.90 5.75
C THR A 56 -12.50 -20.91 4.63
N SER A 57 -11.21 -20.53 4.54
CA SER A 57 -10.31 -20.91 3.43
C SER A 57 -9.05 -20.02 3.43
N GLN A 58 -7.93 -20.62 3.82
CA GLN A 58 -6.58 -20.11 3.54
C GLN A 58 -6.31 -20.13 2.04
N ASP A 59 -5.55 -19.16 1.51
CA ASP A 59 -4.32 -19.46 0.74
C ASP A 59 -3.58 -18.17 0.33
N ASN A 60 -2.64 -17.72 1.18
CA ASN A 60 -1.40 -17.07 0.73
C ASN A 60 -0.27 -17.17 1.78
N ALA A 61 0.12 -18.40 2.09
CA ALA A 61 1.43 -18.72 2.65
C ALA A 61 1.78 -20.16 2.24
N PRO A 62 3.04 -20.49 1.90
CA PRO A 62 3.41 -21.88 1.66
C PRO A 62 3.17 -22.66 2.96
N LYS A 63 2.28 -23.65 2.91
CA LYS A 63 1.99 -24.57 4.01
C LYS A 63 3.25 -25.42 4.26
N VAL A 64 4.12 -24.95 5.16
CA VAL A 64 5.22 -25.76 5.69
C VAL A 64 4.64 -26.62 6.80
N CYS A 65 4.49 -27.91 6.54
CA CYS A 65 4.15 -28.88 7.57
C CYS A 65 5.35 -29.18 8.47
N SER A 66 5.07 -29.37 9.76
CA SER A 66 6.06 -29.87 10.72
C SER A 66 6.40 -31.33 10.41
N ILE A 67 7.69 -31.69 10.43
CA ILE A 67 8.19 -33.03 10.11
C ILE A 67 7.76 -34.15 11.09
N LEU A 68 7.10 -33.76 12.18
CA LEU A 68 6.64 -34.69 13.22
C LEU A 68 5.14 -35.01 13.08
N ASP A 69 4.47 -34.45 12.07
CA ASP A 69 3.06 -34.68 11.83
C ASP A 69 2.87 -35.87 10.86
N PRO A 70 2.40 -37.04 11.35
CA PRO A 70 2.32 -38.26 10.56
C PRO A 70 1.23 -38.24 9.49
N ASP A 71 0.33 -37.25 9.50
CA ASP A 71 -0.75 -37.10 8.51
C ASP A 71 -0.47 -36.00 7.47
N CYS A 72 0.69 -35.34 7.49
CA CYS A 72 1.01 -34.37 6.43
C CYS A 72 1.70 -35.03 5.23
N GLU A 73 0.92 -35.22 4.15
CA GLU A 73 1.38 -35.64 2.80
C GLU A 73 2.15 -34.53 2.04
N ALA A 74 3.22 -33.98 2.63
CA ALA A 74 4.09 -33.02 1.94
C ALA A 74 5.26 -33.69 1.19
N CYS A 75 5.31 -35.02 1.10
CA CYS A 75 6.36 -35.78 0.41
C CYS A 75 5.75 -36.84 -0.51
N GLN A 76 5.22 -36.39 -1.65
CA GLN A 76 5.17 -37.18 -2.87
C GLN A 76 5.68 -36.34 -4.05
#